data_AF-Q16V59-F1
#
_entry.id   AF-Q16V59-F1
#
_cell.length_a   1.000
_cell.length_b   1.000
_cell.length_c   1.000
_cell.angle_alpha   90.00
_cell.angle_beta   90.00
_cell.angle_gamma   90.00
#
_symmetry.space_group_name_H-M   'P 1'
#
loop_
_entity.id
_entity.type
_entity.pdbx_description
1 polymer ?
#
loop_
_entity_poly.entity_id
_entity_poly.type
_entity_poly.pdbx_seq_one_letter_code
_entity_poly.pdbx_strand_id
1 'polypeptide(L)'
;MTRMVELSSRTPYCKIHSDRGDIQRMLLAFDAKKVRQVPRESVIALEEVCNEASGISGELQGGLGFIYPGTKWCGPGSIAANYSDVGRYADEDRCCREHDMCPNILLPGECRRGLCNRGAFTRSHCDCDARFRRCLQNLNTETANTLGAVFFNVIQVTCFSERRPCSIWQRVGFNESVADELCSRWKYRPSEKYIPIMQQKSHNG
;
A
#
# COMPACT_ATOMS: atom_id res chain seq x y z
N MET A 1 20.84 -1.38 -16.76
CA MET A 1 20.07 -0.43 -17.57
C MET A 1 19.11 0.32 -16.65
N THR A 2 18.91 1.62 -16.85
CA THR A 2 17.96 2.42 -16.06
C THR A 2 16.55 2.11 -16.55
N ARG A 3 15.62 1.79 -15.65
CA ARG A 3 14.23 1.53 -15.98
C ARG A 3 13.32 2.36 -15.08
N MET A 4 12.17 2.77 -15.60
CA MET A 4 11.17 3.53 -14.87
C MET A 4 9.78 3.04 -15.27
N VAL A 5 8.91 2.82 -14.29
CA VAL A 5 7.51 2.49 -14.51
C VAL A 5 6.67 3.72 -14.14
N GLU A 6 6.00 4.29 -15.13
CA GLU A 6 4.96 5.29 -14.93
C GLU A 6 3.67 4.56 -14.54
N LEU A 7 2.97 5.04 -13.51
CA LEU A 7 1.66 4.55 -13.10
C LEU A 7 0.63 5.68 -13.27
N SER A 8 -0.52 5.35 -13.84
CA SER A 8 -1.59 6.27 -14.22
C SER A 8 -2.94 5.78 -13.71
N SER A 9 -3.85 6.70 -13.41
CA SER A 9 -5.25 6.39 -13.11
C SER A 9 -6.12 6.21 -14.36
N ARG A 10 -5.54 6.43 -15.55
CA ARG A 10 -6.20 6.28 -16.86
C ARG A 10 -5.41 5.33 -17.74
N THR A 11 -6.08 4.66 -18.66
CA THR A 11 -5.44 3.79 -19.64
C THR A 11 -4.46 4.56 -20.56
N PRO A 12 -3.26 4.01 -20.83
CA PRO A 12 -2.68 2.82 -20.20
C PRO A 12 -2.32 3.09 -18.73
N TYR A 13 -2.77 2.22 -17.81
CA TYR A 13 -2.59 2.40 -16.36
C TYR A 13 -1.13 2.35 -15.92
N CYS A 14 -0.26 1.86 -16.78
CA CYS A 14 1.16 1.87 -16.56
C CYS A 14 1.91 1.97 -17.90
N LYS A 15 3.12 2.49 -17.86
CA LYS A 15 4.03 2.52 -19.01
C LYS A 15 5.46 2.26 -18.55
N ILE A 16 6.15 1.36 -19.25
CA ILE A 16 7.55 1.03 -18.95
C ILE A 16 8.46 1.87 -19.86
N HIS A 17 9.40 2.57 -19.26
CA HIS A 17 10.39 3.38 -19.94
C HIS A 17 11.78 2.76 -19.75
N SER A 18 12.46 2.51 -20.86
CA SER A 18 13.83 1.96 -20.91
C SER A 18 14.82 2.91 -21.58
N ASP A 19 14.35 3.89 -22.35
CA ASP A 19 15.19 4.90 -22.98
C ASP A 19 15.66 5.94 -21.96
N ARG A 20 16.98 6.19 -21.92
CA ARG A 20 17.57 7.11 -20.93
C ARG A 20 17.17 8.57 -21.18
N GLY A 21 17.03 8.98 -22.43
CA GLY A 21 16.64 10.35 -22.79
C GLY A 21 15.19 10.63 -22.38
N ASP A 22 14.31 9.67 -22.60
CA ASP A 22 12.91 9.73 -22.19
C ASP A 22 12.76 9.76 -20.66
N ILE A 23 13.46 8.86 -19.96
CA ILE A 23 13.48 8.85 -18.48
C ILE A 23 13.97 10.21 -17.95
N GLN A 24 15.07 10.74 -18.49
CA GLN A 24 15.60 12.04 -18.03
C GLN A 24 14.60 13.17 -18.27
N ARG A 25 13.93 13.18 -19.43
CA ARG A 25 12.89 14.17 -19.74
C ARG A 25 11.72 14.08 -18.76
N MET A 26 11.25 12.88 -18.47
CA MET A 26 10.17 12.65 -17.51
C MET A 26 10.57 13.13 -16.11
N LEU A 27 11.77 12.78 -15.65
CA LEU A 27 12.27 13.22 -14.34
C LEU A 27 12.35 14.76 -14.21
N LEU A 28 12.62 15.46 -15.31
CA LEU A 28 12.67 16.93 -15.35
C LEU A 28 11.28 17.57 -15.47
N ALA A 29 10.30 16.86 -16.04
CA ALA A 29 8.95 17.37 -16.29
C ALA A 29 7.98 17.11 -15.12
N PHE A 30 8.20 16.07 -14.32
CA PHE A 30 7.31 15.67 -13.23
C PHE A 30 7.65 16.34 -11.89
N ASP A 31 6.62 16.51 -11.05
CA ASP A 31 6.81 16.89 -9.65
C ASP A 31 7.66 15.83 -8.93
N ALA A 32 8.81 16.24 -8.39
CA ALA A 32 9.73 15.37 -7.68
C ALA A 32 9.09 14.59 -6.51
N LYS A 33 7.96 15.08 -5.97
CA LYS A 33 7.19 14.37 -4.92
C LYS A 33 6.42 13.16 -5.46
N LYS A 34 6.19 13.08 -6.77
CA LYS A 34 5.48 11.99 -7.45
C LYS A 34 6.44 10.94 -8.02
N VAL A 35 7.74 11.19 -7.97
CA VAL A 35 8.77 10.27 -8.44
C VAL A 35 9.47 9.66 -7.25
N ARG A 36 9.68 8.34 -7.28
CA ARG A 36 10.41 7.63 -6.22
C ARG A 36 11.44 6.67 -6.81
N GLN A 37 12.66 6.78 -6.31
CA GLN A 37 13.68 5.76 -6.53
C GLN A 37 13.39 4.59 -5.58
N VAL A 38 13.26 3.41 -6.15
CA VAL A 38 13.05 2.15 -5.42
C VAL A 38 14.14 1.16 -5.83
N PRO A 39 14.45 0.15 -5.00
CA PRO A 39 15.46 -0.81 -5.35
C PRO A 39 14.98 -1.71 -6.51
N ARG A 40 15.94 -2.35 -7.20
CA ARG A 40 15.73 -2.91 -8.54
C ARG A 40 14.65 -4.00 -8.58
N GLU A 41 14.59 -4.83 -7.55
CA GLU A 41 13.58 -5.87 -7.37
C GLU A 41 12.16 -5.28 -7.33
N SER A 42 12.00 -4.11 -6.71
CA SER A 42 10.71 -3.40 -6.68
C SER A 42 10.32 -2.84 -8.06
N VAL A 43 11.29 -2.41 -8.87
CA VAL A 43 11.03 -1.99 -10.27
C VAL A 43 10.62 -3.18 -11.13
N ILE A 44 11.30 -4.33 -10.98
CA ILE A 44 10.96 -5.58 -11.70
C ILE A 44 9.54 -6.01 -11.37
N ALA A 45 9.17 -6.01 -10.09
CA ALA A 45 7.82 -6.31 -9.63
C ALA A 45 6.76 -5.41 -10.30
N LEU A 46 7.02 -4.10 -10.43
CA LEU A 46 6.11 -3.19 -11.13
C LEU A 46 6.04 -3.44 -12.64
N GLU A 47 7.14 -3.85 -13.26
CA GLU A 47 7.18 -4.18 -14.69
C GLU A 47 6.37 -5.43 -15.01
N GLU A 48 6.46 -6.47 -14.19
CA GLU A 48 5.65 -7.69 -14.30
C GLU A 48 4.16 -7.35 -14.25
N VAL A 49 3.75 -6.59 -13.23
CA VAL A 49 2.39 -6.08 -13.08
C VAL A 49 1.95 -5.27 -14.30
N CYS A 50 2.84 -4.41 -14.81
CA CYS A 50 2.51 -3.57 -15.94
C CYS A 50 2.34 -4.35 -17.25
N ASN A 51 3.17 -5.37 -17.46
CA ASN A 51 3.05 -6.26 -18.61
C ASN A 51 1.77 -7.11 -18.53
N GLU A 52 1.40 -7.62 -17.35
CA GLU A 52 0.13 -8.33 -17.14
C GLU A 52 -1.09 -7.42 -17.40
N ALA A 53 -1.04 -6.16 -16.94
CA ALA A 53 -2.12 -5.20 -17.15
C ALA A 53 -2.31 -4.80 -18.62
N SER A 54 -1.25 -4.87 -19.44
CA SER A 54 -1.29 -4.49 -20.87
C SER A 54 -2.09 -5.46 -21.74
N GLY A 55 -2.34 -6.68 -21.27
CA GLY A 55 -3.13 -7.71 -21.98
C GLY A 55 -4.62 -7.74 -21.64
N ILE A 56 -5.09 -6.92 -20.68
CA ILE A 56 -6.46 -6.95 -20.17
C ILE A 56 -7.19 -5.69 -20.65
N SER A 57 -7.77 -5.77 -21.85
CA SER A 57 -8.72 -4.79 -22.35
C SER A 57 -10.09 -5.03 -21.73
N GLY A 58 -10.33 -4.43 -20.55
CA GLY A 58 -11.66 -4.40 -19.92
C GLY A 58 -11.65 -4.81 -18.46
N GLU A 59 -12.35 -4.03 -17.63
CA GLU A 59 -12.70 -4.31 -16.22
C GLU A 59 -11.61 -4.12 -15.15
N LEU A 60 -10.85 -3.04 -15.25
CA LEU A 60 -10.31 -2.35 -14.06
C LEU A 60 -11.31 -1.26 -13.61
N GLN A 61 -12.51 -1.65 -13.17
CA GLN A 61 -13.54 -0.73 -12.65
C GLN A 61 -13.40 -0.49 -11.14
N GLY A 62 -12.19 -0.15 -10.66
CA GLY A 62 -12.06 0.47 -9.34
C GLY A 62 -12.30 1.96 -9.51
N GLY A 63 -13.43 2.50 -9.06
CA GLY A 63 -13.85 3.90 -9.30
C GLY A 63 -12.85 4.99 -8.86
N LEU A 64 -11.71 4.63 -8.25
CA LEU A 64 -10.65 5.52 -7.78
C LEU A 64 -9.21 5.05 -8.13
N GLY A 65 -8.98 3.94 -8.84
CA GLY A 65 -7.62 3.52 -9.20
C GLY A 65 -7.41 2.07 -9.63
N PHE A 66 -6.14 1.68 -9.74
CA PHE A 66 -5.65 0.38 -10.20
C PHE A 66 -5.94 -0.74 -9.18
N ILE A 67 -6.63 -1.80 -9.61
CA ILE A 67 -6.71 -3.10 -8.91
C ILE A 67 -5.66 -4.04 -9.53
N TYR A 68 -5.01 -4.86 -8.73
CA TYR A 68 -4.02 -5.81 -9.25
C TYR A 68 -4.68 -6.83 -10.20
N PRO A 69 -4.16 -7.03 -11.43
CA PRO A 69 -4.71 -7.99 -12.40
C PRO A 69 -4.93 -9.39 -11.83
N GLY A 70 -6.13 -9.95 -12.03
CA GLY A 70 -6.47 -11.26 -11.49
C GLY A 70 -6.85 -11.27 -10.00
N THR A 71 -6.98 -10.10 -9.38
CA THR A 71 -7.57 -9.90 -8.05
C THR A 71 -8.82 -9.02 -8.15
N LYS A 72 -9.62 -8.97 -7.09
CA LYS A 72 -10.82 -8.12 -7.02
C LYS A 72 -10.79 -7.13 -5.85
N TRP A 73 -9.88 -7.33 -4.89
CA TRP A 73 -9.77 -6.56 -3.65
C TRP A 73 -8.40 -5.87 -3.51
N CYS A 74 -7.39 -6.23 -4.30
CA CYS A 74 -6.05 -5.67 -4.15
C CYS A 74 -5.88 -4.32 -4.88
N GLY A 75 -6.45 -3.25 -4.33
CA GLY A 75 -6.24 -1.87 -4.79
C GLY A 75 -7.14 -0.87 -4.06
N PRO A 76 -7.39 0.33 -4.60
CA PRO A 76 -8.29 1.30 -3.99
C PRO A 76 -9.76 0.82 -4.01
N GLY A 77 -10.18 0.19 -2.92
CA GLY A 77 -11.49 -0.47 -2.82
C GLY A 77 -11.51 -1.80 -3.55
N SER A 78 -12.71 -2.28 -3.91
CA SER A 78 -12.88 -3.58 -4.55
C SER A 78 -13.82 -3.52 -5.76
N ILE A 79 -13.58 -4.42 -6.73
CA ILE A 79 -14.50 -4.73 -7.85
C ILE A 79 -15.30 -6.02 -7.63
N ALA A 80 -15.20 -6.60 -6.45
CA ALA A 80 -15.91 -7.82 -6.07
C ALA A 80 -17.43 -7.58 -6.00
N ALA A 81 -18.21 -8.50 -6.56
CA ALA A 81 -19.67 -8.43 -6.50
C ALA A 81 -20.22 -8.71 -5.10
N ASN A 82 -19.50 -9.50 -4.30
CA ASN A 82 -19.84 -9.84 -2.92
C ASN A 82 -18.60 -10.34 -2.17
N TYR A 83 -18.73 -10.57 -0.86
CA TYR A 83 -17.63 -11.01 0.00
C TYR A 83 -16.88 -12.24 -0.52
N SER A 84 -17.59 -13.24 -1.07
CA SER A 84 -16.98 -14.49 -1.54
C SER A 84 -16.37 -14.38 -2.93
N ASP A 85 -16.61 -13.27 -3.63
CA ASP A 85 -16.12 -13.04 -4.98
C ASP A 85 -14.64 -12.64 -4.95
N VAL A 86 -13.78 -13.60 -5.27
CA VAL A 86 -12.32 -13.45 -5.33
C VAL A 86 -11.83 -13.78 -6.73
N GLY A 87 -10.72 -13.15 -7.12
CA GLY A 87 -10.09 -13.33 -8.41
C GLY A 87 -9.31 -14.65 -8.56
N ARG A 88 -8.56 -14.74 -9.66
CA ARG A 88 -7.66 -15.85 -9.99
C ARG A 88 -6.63 -16.12 -8.90
N TYR A 89 -6.05 -15.06 -8.32
CA TYR A 89 -5.10 -15.14 -7.21
C TYR A 89 -5.87 -15.18 -5.87
N ALA A 90 -6.66 -16.25 -5.68
CA ALA A 90 -7.70 -16.28 -4.66
C ALA A 90 -7.18 -16.12 -3.22
N ASP A 91 -6.00 -16.64 -2.89
CA ASP A 91 -5.43 -16.55 -1.54
C ASP A 91 -4.86 -15.15 -1.27
N GLU A 92 -4.17 -14.56 -2.23
CA GLU A 92 -3.68 -13.19 -2.16
C GLU A 92 -4.84 -12.19 -2.07
N ASP A 93 -5.88 -12.42 -2.87
CA ASP A 93 -7.07 -11.57 -2.92
C ASP A 93 -7.86 -11.65 -1.61
N ARG A 94 -7.84 -12.79 -0.91
CA ARG A 94 -8.37 -12.91 0.46
C ARG A 94 -7.58 -12.05 1.44
N CYS A 95 -6.24 -12.00 1.34
CA CYS A 95 -5.44 -11.11 2.18
C CYS A 95 -5.83 -9.63 1.97
N CYS A 96 -6.08 -9.22 0.72
CA CYS A 96 -6.54 -7.87 0.39
C CYS A 96 -7.96 -7.61 0.90
N ARG A 97 -8.89 -8.55 0.70
CA ARG A 97 -10.26 -8.47 1.24
C ARG A 97 -10.27 -8.30 2.75
N GLU A 98 -9.47 -9.08 3.48
CA GLU A 98 -9.36 -8.96 4.93
C GLU A 98 -8.78 -7.59 5.37
N HIS A 99 -7.89 -7.01 4.56
CA HIS A 99 -7.35 -5.67 4.80
C HIS A 99 -8.40 -4.58 4.55
N ASP A 100 -9.18 -4.68 3.48
CA ASP A 100 -10.28 -3.77 3.17
C ASP A 100 -11.37 -3.76 4.25
N MET A 101 -11.58 -4.90 4.91
CA MET A 101 -12.53 -5.06 6.01
C MET A 101 -11.97 -4.60 7.37
N CYS A 102 -10.90 -3.79 7.37
CA CYS A 102 -10.33 -3.25 8.60
C CYS A 102 -11.39 -2.45 9.39
N PRO A 103 -11.59 -2.74 10.70
CA PRO A 103 -12.62 -2.04 11.49
C PRO A 103 -12.30 -0.56 11.73
N ASN A 104 -11.02 -0.20 11.65
CA ASN A 104 -10.53 1.15 11.85
C ASN A 104 -9.85 1.65 10.58
N ILE A 105 -10.62 2.35 9.75
CA ILE A 105 -10.15 3.07 8.57
C ILE A 105 -10.36 4.58 8.71
N LEU A 106 -9.64 5.39 7.94
CA LEU A 106 -9.86 6.82 7.84
C LEU A 106 -10.00 7.15 6.35
N LEU A 107 -11.23 7.46 5.92
CA LEU A 107 -11.52 7.76 4.52
C LEU A 107 -10.86 9.08 4.09
N PRO A 108 -10.60 9.31 2.79
CA PRO A 108 -10.14 10.60 2.29
C PRO A 108 -11.05 11.74 2.78
N GLY A 109 -10.46 12.77 3.39
CA GLY A 109 -11.17 13.92 3.98
C GLY A 109 -11.69 13.70 5.40
N GLU A 110 -11.74 12.47 5.90
CA GLU A 110 -12.25 12.17 7.25
C GLU A 110 -11.26 12.62 8.34
N CYS A 111 -11.81 13.16 9.43
CA CYS A 111 -11.08 13.48 10.66
C CYS A 111 -11.67 12.72 11.85
N ARG A 112 -10.86 11.91 12.53
CA ARG A 112 -11.27 11.13 13.70
C ARG A 112 -10.14 11.05 14.72
N ARG A 113 -10.49 11.17 16.01
CA ARG A 113 -9.55 11.12 17.14
C ARG A 113 -8.31 12.03 16.96
N GLY A 114 -8.54 13.26 16.45
CA GLY A 114 -7.50 14.27 16.26
C GLY A 114 -6.55 14.02 15.08
N LEU A 115 -6.88 13.09 14.19
CA LEU A 115 -6.12 12.81 12.96
C LEU A 115 -7.03 12.97 11.75
N CYS A 116 -6.53 13.63 10.69
CA CYS A 116 -7.26 13.81 9.44
C CYS A 116 -6.55 13.12 8.28
N ASN A 117 -7.29 12.44 7.41
CA ASN A 117 -6.76 11.91 6.16
C ASN A 117 -6.87 12.95 5.06
N ARG A 118 -5.77 13.63 4.77
CA ARG A 118 -5.65 14.58 3.65
C ARG A 118 -5.15 13.91 2.36
N GLY A 119 -4.95 12.59 2.38
CA GLY A 119 -4.52 11.82 1.22
C GLY A 119 -5.69 11.46 0.31
N ALA A 120 -5.35 10.98 -0.89
CA ALA A 120 -6.34 10.53 -1.88
C ALA A 120 -6.88 9.12 -1.60
N PHE A 121 -6.22 8.35 -0.74
CA PHE A 121 -6.55 6.95 -0.45
C PHE A 121 -6.92 6.75 1.01
N THR A 122 -7.77 5.77 1.27
CA THR A 122 -8.11 5.32 2.61
C THR A 122 -6.86 4.94 3.39
N ARG A 123 -6.83 5.30 4.66
CA ARG A 123 -5.78 4.90 5.60
C ARG A 123 -6.35 3.83 6.52
N SER A 124 -5.57 2.80 6.82
CA SER A 124 -5.99 1.71 7.73
C SER A 124 -5.20 1.77 9.04
N HIS A 125 -5.73 1.12 10.07
CA HIS A 125 -5.01 0.95 11.34
C HIS A 125 -3.74 0.11 11.14
N CYS A 126 -2.67 0.41 11.87
CA CYS A 126 -1.38 -0.27 11.73
C CYS A 126 -1.46 -1.78 12.00
N ASP A 127 -2.40 -2.24 12.83
CA ASP A 127 -2.62 -3.68 13.05
C ASP A 127 -3.19 -4.38 11.81
N CYS A 128 -4.02 -3.69 11.03
CA CYS A 128 -4.56 -4.22 9.78
C CYS A 128 -3.45 -4.35 8.74
N ASP A 129 -2.62 -3.31 8.58
CA ASP A 129 -1.42 -3.35 7.73
C ASP A 129 -0.47 -4.48 8.17
N ALA A 130 -0.25 -4.66 9.47
CA ALA A 130 0.61 -5.73 10.00
C ALA A 130 0.03 -7.14 9.77
N ARG A 131 -1.29 -7.32 9.83
CA ARG A 131 -1.94 -8.59 9.46
C ARG A 131 -1.86 -8.84 7.97
N PHE A 132 -2.13 -7.83 7.16
CA PHE A 132 -2.03 -7.92 5.70
C PHE A 132 -0.62 -8.32 5.25
N ARG A 133 0.41 -7.64 5.79
CA ARG A 133 1.81 -7.98 5.55
C ARG A 133 2.11 -9.45 5.88
N ARG A 134 1.70 -9.91 7.06
CA ARG A 134 1.91 -11.30 7.49
C ARG A 134 1.16 -12.31 6.64
N CYS A 135 -0.08 -11.99 6.23
CA CYS A 135 -0.87 -12.83 5.33
C CYS A 135 -0.11 -13.08 4.02
N LEU A 136 0.34 -12.02 3.36
CA LEU A 136 1.14 -12.10 2.14
C LEU A 136 2.48 -12.82 2.36
N GLN A 137 3.17 -12.57 3.48
CA GLN A 137 4.41 -13.27 3.80
C GLN A 137 4.20 -14.78 3.96
N ASN A 138 3.11 -15.20 4.61
CA ASN A 138 2.81 -16.61 4.83
C ASN A 138 2.47 -17.35 3.54
N LEU A 139 1.82 -16.68 2.56
CA LEU A 139 1.59 -17.26 1.24
C LEU A 139 2.90 -17.50 0.49
N ASN A 140 3.84 -16.53 0.57
CA ASN A 140 5.17 -16.62 -0.02
C ASN A 140 5.18 -17.01 -1.51
N THR A 141 4.11 -16.68 -2.24
CA THR A 141 4.02 -16.82 -3.70
C THR A 141 4.67 -15.63 -4.38
N GLU A 142 4.97 -15.74 -5.67
CA GLU A 142 5.46 -14.61 -6.47
C GLU A 142 4.48 -13.42 -6.42
N THR A 143 3.19 -13.69 -6.64
CA THR A 143 2.13 -12.66 -6.57
C THR A 143 2.04 -12.01 -5.19
N ALA A 144 2.09 -12.80 -4.10
CA ALA A 144 2.04 -12.24 -2.75
C ALA A 144 3.25 -11.37 -2.43
N ASN A 145 4.45 -11.79 -2.88
CA ASN A 145 5.67 -11.02 -2.73
C ASN A 145 5.62 -9.70 -3.51
N THR A 146 5.10 -9.73 -4.74
CA THR A 146 4.88 -8.54 -5.58
C THR A 146 3.88 -7.58 -4.94
N LEU A 147 2.72 -8.07 -4.49
CA LEU A 147 1.72 -7.26 -3.77
C LEU A 147 2.30 -6.60 -2.53
N GLY A 148 3.07 -7.37 -1.74
CA GLY A 148 3.75 -6.88 -0.56
C GLY A 148 4.76 -5.78 -0.86
N ALA A 149 5.62 -5.99 -1.86
CA ALA A 149 6.60 -5.00 -2.29
C ALA A 149 5.93 -3.71 -2.80
N VAL A 150 4.91 -3.84 -3.65
CA VAL A 150 4.18 -2.68 -4.19
C VAL A 150 3.54 -1.86 -3.05
N PHE A 151 2.84 -2.52 -2.13
CA PHE A 151 2.11 -1.82 -1.06
C PHE A 151 3.05 -1.18 -0.01
N PHE A 152 4.01 -1.95 0.54
CA PHE A 152 4.82 -1.51 1.68
C PHE A 152 6.14 -0.83 1.27
N ASN A 153 6.70 -1.16 0.12
CA ASN A 153 8.03 -0.69 -0.29
C ASN A 153 7.97 0.40 -1.37
N VAL A 154 7.08 0.26 -2.36
CA VAL A 154 6.90 1.23 -3.46
C VAL A 154 5.96 2.37 -3.06
N ILE A 155 4.69 2.06 -2.79
CA ILE A 155 3.67 3.05 -2.42
C ILE A 155 4.01 3.63 -1.04
N GLN A 156 4.52 2.79 -0.13
CA GLN A 156 4.89 3.15 1.24
C GLN A 156 3.71 3.81 1.96
N VAL A 157 2.61 3.07 2.02
CA VAL A 157 1.44 3.56 2.74
C VAL A 157 1.80 3.89 4.20
N THR A 158 1.22 4.96 4.71
CA THR A 158 1.23 5.25 6.15
C THR A 158 -0.03 4.66 6.76
N CYS A 159 0.11 4.00 7.90
CA CYS A 159 -0.99 3.56 8.74
C CYS A 159 -1.18 4.55 9.89
N PHE A 160 -2.24 4.37 10.68
CA PHE A 160 -2.39 5.09 11.94
C PHE A 160 -2.56 4.15 13.13
N SER A 161 -2.18 4.62 14.30
CA SER A 161 -2.38 3.94 15.58
C SER A 161 -2.58 4.96 16.69
N GLU A 162 -3.05 4.51 17.85
CA GLU A 162 -3.04 5.30 19.05
C GLU A 162 -1.64 5.84 19.36
N ARG A 163 -1.60 6.97 20.06
CA ARG A 163 -0.34 7.51 20.60
C ARG A 163 0.26 6.62 21.69
N ARG A 164 -0.43 5.56 22.11
CA ARG A 164 0.01 4.66 23.19
C ARG A 164 1.22 3.78 22.81
N PRO A 165 2.11 3.48 23.78
CA PRO A 165 2.29 4.27 25.01
C PRO A 165 2.75 5.69 24.62
N CYS A 166 2.04 6.70 25.12
CA CYS A 166 2.39 8.10 24.90
C CYS A 166 3.58 8.44 25.82
N SER A 167 4.43 9.35 25.38
CA SER A 167 5.64 9.69 26.14
C SER A 167 5.28 10.34 27.47
N ILE A 168 6.18 10.25 28.45
CA ILE A 168 6.03 10.90 29.76
C ILE A 168 5.73 12.40 29.58
N TRP A 169 6.44 13.07 28.66
CA TRP A 169 6.23 14.48 28.31
C TRP A 169 4.82 14.81 27.80
N GLN A 170 4.10 13.84 27.23
CA GLN A 170 2.71 14.03 26.79
C GLN A 170 1.69 13.92 27.94
N ARG A 171 2.09 13.37 29.08
CA ARG A 171 1.22 13.14 30.25
C ARG A 171 1.49 14.10 31.42
N VAL A 172 2.72 14.58 31.57
CA VAL A 172 3.13 15.42 32.70
C VAL A 172 2.24 16.67 32.80
N GLY A 173 1.70 16.93 33.99
CA GLY A 173 0.85 18.08 34.28
C GLY A 173 -0.64 17.89 33.96
N PHE A 174 -1.04 16.73 33.41
CA PHE A 174 -2.44 16.38 33.20
C PHE A 174 -2.93 15.35 34.22
N ASN A 175 -4.21 15.43 34.59
CA ASN A 175 -4.86 14.36 35.34
C ASN A 175 -5.09 13.13 34.45
N GLU A 176 -5.49 12.01 35.06
CA GLU A 176 -5.61 10.73 34.36
C GLU A 176 -6.58 10.79 33.17
N SER A 177 -7.76 11.42 33.32
CA SER A 177 -8.75 11.48 32.24
C SER A 177 -8.26 12.29 31.04
N VAL A 178 -7.60 13.43 31.28
CA VAL A 178 -7.06 14.28 30.21
C VAL A 178 -5.86 13.60 29.53
N ALA A 179 -5.01 12.94 30.30
CA ALA A 179 -3.92 12.14 29.75
C ALA A 179 -4.46 10.99 28.90
N ASP A 180 -5.51 10.30 29.36
CA ASP A 180 -6.13 9.18 28.64
C ASP A 180 -6.71 9.62 27.29
N GLU A 181 -7.46 10.74 27.28
CA GLU A 181 -7.98 11.34 26.06
C GLU A 181 -6.85 11.71 25.08
N LEU A 182 -5.82 12.42 25.55
CA LEU A 182 -4.70 12.86 24.72
C LEU A 182 -3.92 11.67 24.12
N CYS A 183 -3.79 10.59 24.88
CA CYS A 183 -3.11 9.37 24.45
C CYS A 183 -3.98 8.45 23.59
N SER A 184 -5.31 8.58 23.66
CA SER A 184 -6.27 7.91 22.78
C SER A 184 -6.30 8.50 21.36
N ARG A 185 -5.74 9.72 21.17
CA ARG A 185 -5.61 10.34 19.85
C ARG A 185 -4.79 9.46 18.93
N TRP A 186 -5.12 9.51 17.64
CA TRP A 186 -4.38 8.80 16.62
C TRP A 186 -3.18 9.60 16.11
N LYS A 187 -2.18 8.88 15.58
CA LYS A 187 -1.05 9.45 14.84
C LYS A 187 -0.72 8.57 13.65
N TYR A 188 -0.27 9.18 12.56
CA TYR A 188 0.32 8.44 11.46
C TYR A 188 1.66 7.83 11.86
N ARG A 189 1.94 6.65 11.31
CA ARG A 189 3.25 6.01 11.33
C ARG A 189 3.50 5.37 9.95
N PRO A 190 4.76 5.27 9.50
CA PRO A 190 5.09 4.43 8.35
C PRO A 190 4.73 2.98 8.65
N SER A 191 4.12 2.28 7.69
CA SER A 191 3.94 0.83 7.78
C SER A 191 5.29 0.13 7.65
N GLU A 192 5.45 -1.01 8.33
CA GLU A 192 6.67 -1.82 8.24
C GLU A 192 6.92 -2.29 6.81
N LYS A 193 8.18 -2.38 6.42
CA LYS A 193 8.57 -2.86 5.09
C LYS A 193 8.21 -4.33 4.90
N TYR A 194 7.90 -4.67 3.66
CA TYR A 194 7.68 -6.06 3.27
C TYR A 194 9.03 -6.70 2.93
N ILE A 195 9.33 -7.81 3.59
CA ILE A 195 10.50 -8.64 3.32
C ILE A 195 9.99 -10.08 3.10
N PRO A 196 10.18 -10.65 1.89
CA PRO A 196 9.84 -12.04 1.59
C PRO A 196 10.52 -13.02 2.56
N ILE A 197 9.85 -14.12 2.91
CA ILE A 197 10.40 -15.13 3.84
C ILE A 197 11.73 -15.71 3.31
N MET A 198 11.85 -15.89 1.99
CA MET A 198 13.09 -16.40 1.38
C MET A 198 14.32 -15.51 1.64
N GLN A 199 14.12 -14.19 1.82
CA GLN A 199 15.21 -13.24 2.09
C GLN A 199 15.52 -13.09 3.59
N GLN A 200 14.57 -13.40 4.47
CA GLN A 200 14.79 -13.35 5.93
C GLN A 200 15.77 -14.43 6.40
N LYS A 201 15.81 -15.60 5.74
CA LYS A 201 16.75 -16.69 6.07
C LYS A 201 18.20 -16.35 5.70
N SER A 202 18.44 -15.44 4.76
CA SER A 202 19.80 -15.05 4.35
C SER A 202 20.44 -14.00 5.26
N HIS A 203 19.67 -13.34 6.15
CA HIS A 203 20.18 -12.32 7.08
C HIS A 203 20.43 -12.85 8.50
N ASN A 204 19.98 -14.08 8.81
CA ASN A 204 20.16 -14.75 10.10
C ASN A 204 21.12 -15.94 10.01
N GLY A 205 21.93 -16.03 8.94
CA GLY A 205 22.93 -17.07 8.72
C GLY A 205 24.34 -16.50 8.74
#